data_AF-A0A518BE32-F1
#
_entry.id   AF-A0A518BE32-F1
#
_cell.length_a   1.000
_cell.length_b   1.000
_cell.length_c   1.000
_cell.angle_alpha   90.00
_cell.angle_beta   90.00
_cell.angle_gamma   90.00
#
_symmetry.space_group_name_H-M   'P 1'
#
loop_
_entity.id
_entity.type
_entity.pdbx_description
1 polymer ?
#
loop_
_entity_poly.entity_id
_entity_poly.type
_entity_poly.pdbx_seq_one_letter_code
_entity_poly.pdbx_strand_id
1 'polypeptide(L)'
;MGDPTALIRVVVRACVIPHSPYDSPPMLSPSSLLLLATLVPTTAQDCNMNGVDDAIDLVLGTSFDCNKNGVPDECDTCTGEITLIDFEGFPESTAINTQYAAAGVTFGLLGEVGAPIICTEGSPQVGFQGVGNDAPVAGLSALTDPNDGQYHPIEVLFDPPVSNVAMFAIDIDAGDVLEVRAYDSGSSLLASTGVADGDEGTGNGVGTYIQLIADGISRVEIEFTNQNPGFAIDDLSFERPSTTAGCNGLVRVAQESSPGAGDFDANILGYIEIFPTSSAVDSLYSYDFPASDSYNGTLLALDKNDTNLALIQTGDEGLALFVVHDVPGDGDGGRAEMRFDLTGDADGAALVLLDDPNQSDTFTGVAGESTFTARWNWSGCCTDGLVLGDLEGPWELVIAFTDVNGSSSTPVIQGVFDWILHSADGTDLELALVADRRVRLDTVAGPCPLSLAPDLVDISLGSGGTQVLSLDAGPSHAGAIYFLLGTITGTQPGLDLGQVTLPLNPDPYFNLTLVDPNGAFLSSQIGFLDGAGTATAGLTLPTGISGALAGLTVHHAFTLLSQPFVSNPCPVRLVP
;
A
#
# COMPACT_ATOMS: atom_id res chain seq x y z
N MET A 1 -19.76 33.39 21.81
CA MET A 1 -20.06 31.96 21.60
C MET A 1 -19.76 31.69 20.14
N GLY A 2 -18.48 31.50 19.84
CA GLY A 2 -17.99 31.17 18.51
C GLY A 2 -17.70 29.67 18.49
N ASP A 3 -18.13 29.02 17.44
CA ASP A 3 -18.00 27.58 17.15
C ASP A 3 -16.53 27.25 16.83
N PRO A 4 -15.84 26.34 17.56
CA PRO A 4 -14.48 25.94 17.25
C PRO A 4 -14.52 24.60 16.49
N THR A 5 -14.71 24.64 15.18
CA THR A 5 -14.41 23.51 14.31
C THR A 5 -13.09 23.81 13.60
N ALA A 6 -11.98 23.61 14.31
CA ALA A 6 -10.70 23.40 13.64
C ALA A 6 -10.85 22.08 12.85
N LEU A 7 -10.67 22.14 11.54
CA LEU A 7 -10.64 20.97 10.68
C LEU A 7 -9.39 20.17 11.08
N ILE A 8 -9.57 19.10 11.87
CA ILE A 8 -8.53 18.10 12.11
C ILE A 8 -8.21 17.49 10.73
N ARG A 9 -7.05 17.81 10.18
CA ARG A 9 -6.58 17.23 8.92
C ARG A 9 -5.63 16.09 9.25
N VAL A 10 -6.10 14.87 9.07
CA VAL A 10 -5.21 13.73 8.87
C VAL A 10 -4.94 13.72 7.37
N VAL A 11 -3.70 13.99 6.98
CA VAL A 11 -3.32 13.91 5.57
C VAL A 11 -2.73 12.53 5.33
N VAL A 12 -3.56 11.65 4.78
CA VAL A 12 -3.09 10.40 4.16
C VAL A 12 -2.61 10.77 2.76
N ARG A 13 -1.32 10.58 2.47
CA ARG A 13 -0.76 10.85 1.14
C ARG A 13 -0.34 9.52 0.51
N ALA A 14 -0.89 9.22 -0.67
CA ALA A 14 -0.09 8.49 -1.65
C ALA A 14 1.08 9.43 -2.03
N CYS A 15 2.31 8.91 -1.96
CA CYS A 15 3.55 9.69 -1.88
C CYS A 15 3.63 10.84 -2.91
N VAL A 16 3.26 12.05 -2.48
CA VAL A 16 3.75 13.34 -2.97
C VAL A 16 3.74 14.29 -1.77
N ILE A 17 4.89 14.44 -1.11
CA ILE A 17 5.04 15.49 -0.10
C ILE A 17 5.32 16.82 -0.84
N PRO A 18 4.55 17.90 -0.62
CA PRO A 18 4.86 19.21 -1.14
C PRO A 18 6.02 19.75 -0.30
N HIS A 19 7.00 20.34 -0.96
CA HIS A 19 8.00 21.15 -0.27
C HIS A 19 7.29 22.18 0.62
N SER A 20 7.65 22.24 1.90
CA SER A 20 7.33 23.40 2.72
C SER A 20 7.91 24.65 2.04
N PRO A 21 7.18 25.77 1.93
CA PRO A 21 7.69 27.00 1.33
C PRO A 21 8.80 27.68 2.16
N TYR A 22 9.31 27.05 3.21
CA TYR A 22 10.29 27.64 4.14
C TYR A 22 11.71 27.09 4.04
N ASP A 23 11.98 26.03 3.27
CA ASP A 23 13.37 25.65 2.99
C ASP A 23 13.95 26.47 1.84
N SER A 24 14.53 27.61 2.22
CA SER A 24 15.74 28.04 1.54
C SER A 24 16.85 27.11 2.04
N PRO A 25 17.49 26.27 1.19
CA PRO A 25 18.57 25.43 1.66
C PRO A 25 19.65 26.34 2.28
N PRO A 26 20.28 25.94 3.40
CA PRO A 26 21.42 26.65 3.92
C PRO A 26 22.44 26.74 2.79
N MET A 27 22.77 27.98 2.39
CA MET A 27 23.83 28.25 1.43
C MET A 27 25.16 27.81 2.04
N LEU A 28 25.47 26.51 1.94
CA LEU A 28 26.80 25.99 2.19
C LEU A 28 27.72 26.63 1.16
N SER A 29 28.75 27.30 1.66
CA SER A 29 29.67 28.03 0.78
C SER A 29 30.30 27.07 -0.24
N PRO A 30 30.57 27.51 -1.49
CA PRO A 30 31.10 26.66 -2.56
C PRO A 30 32.47 26.01 -2.26
N SER A 31 33.08 26.33 -1.12
CA SER A 31 34.43 25.88 -0.75
C SER A 31 34.46 24.62 0.11
N SER A 32 33.33 24.20 0.69
CA SER A 32 33.26 22.99 1.53
C SER A 32 32.87 21.72 0.75
N LEU A 33 32.25 21.87 -0.42
CA LEU A 33 31.80 20.75 -1.26
C LEU A 33 32.95 19.98 -1.96
N LEU A 34 34.15 20.56 -2.01
CA LEU A 34 35.25 20.02 -2.82
C LEU A 34 36.13 18.99 -2.11
N LEU A 35 35.90 18.69 -0.82
CA LEU A 35 36.81 17.83 -0.04
C LEU A 35 36.26 16.43 0.29
N LEU A 36 34.94 16.20 0.24
CA LEU A 36 34.37 14.85 0.44
C LEU A 36 34.12 14.06 -0.85
N ALA A 37 33.98 14.72 -2.01
CA ALA A 37 33.66 14.08 -3.29
C ALA A 37 34.82 13.28 -3.96
N THR A 38 35.88 12.92 -3.22
CA THR A 38 37.05 12.22 -3.79
C THR A 38 37.21 10.77 -3.36
N LEU A 39 36.23 10.16 -2.66
CA LEU A 39 36.35 8.76 -2.20
C LEU A 39 35.16 7.84 -2.47
N VAL A 40 34.07 8.31 -3.10
CA VAL A 40 32.95 7.43 -3.49
C VAL A 40 32.93 7.32 -5.02
N PRO A 41 33.07 6.12 -5.61
CA PRO A 41 32.91 5.97 -7.05
C PRO A 41 31.46 6.27 -7.42
N THR A 42 31.25 7.29 -8.24
CA THR A 42 29.93 7.69 -8.78
C THR A 42 29.35 6.55 -9.62
N THR A 43 28.22 6.00 -9.19
CA THR A 43 27.50 4.95 -9.90
C THR A 43 26.44 5.49 -10.85
N ALA A 44 26.49 6.76 -11.26
CA ALA A 44 25.74 7.27 -12.43
C ALA A 44 24.22 7.01 -12.41
N GLN A 45 23.64 6.89 -11.21
CA GLN A 45 22.20 6.82 -11.01
C GLN A 45 21.77 8.11 -10.31
N ASP A 46 20.91 8.86 -11.00
CA ASP A 46 20.35 10.17 -10.63
C ASP A 46 18.92 10.12 -11.15
N CYS A 47 18.07 9.40 -10.41
CA CYS A 47 16.74 9.02 -10.86
C CYS A 47 15.77 10.21 -10.85
N ASN A 48 15.95 11.14 -9.90
CA ASN A 48 15.16 12.36 -9.74
C ASN A 48 15.70 13.52 -10.62
N MET A 49 16.80 13.30 -11.35
CA MET A 49 17.46 14.21 -12.28
C MET A 49 17.87 15.55 -11.67
N ASN A 50 18.18 15.57 -10.38
CA ASN A 50 18.58 16.79 -9.67
C ASN A 50 20.08 17.12 -9.86
N GLY A 51 20.85 16.24 -10.51
CA GLY A 51 22.28 16.39 -10.77
C GLY A 51 23.19 15.89 -9.65
N VAL A 52 22.64 15.21 -8.66
CA VAL A 52 23.31 14.52 -7.55
C VAL A 52 23.07 13.01 -7.73
N ASP A 53 24.05 12.18 -7.35
CA ASP A 53 23.89 10.72 -7.43
C ASP A 53 22.96 10.27 -6.31
N ASP A 54 22.05 9.34 -6.59
CA ASP A 54 21.05 8.81 -5.66
C ASP A 54 21.70 8.40 -4.32
N ALA A 55 22.84 7.71 -4.36
CA ALA A 55 23.54 7.28 -3.15
C ALA A 55 24.08 8.45 -2.32
N ILE A 56 24.37 9.59 -2.96
CA ILE A 56 24.76 10.83 -2.28
C ILE A 56 23.53 11.51 -1.69
N ASP A 57 22.41 11.52 -2.40
CA ASP A 57 21.16 12.08 -1.88
C ASP A 57 20.69 11.34 -0.62
N LEU A 58 20.78 10.01 -0.61
CA LEU A 58 20.43 9.18 0.55
C LEU A 58 21.39 9.36 1.72
N VAL A 59 22.69 9.51 1.46
CA VAL A 59 23.70 9.72 2.53
C VAL A 59 23.61 11.12 3.12
N LEU A 60 23.23 12.12 2.32
CA LEU A 60 23.06 13.50 2.78
C LEU A 60 21.65 13.80 3.30
N GLY A 61 20.72 12.84 3.19
CA GLY A 61 19.32 13.00 3.59
C GLY A 61 18.55 14.02 2.74
N THR A 62 19.00 14.28 1.51
CA THR A 62 18.29 15.14 0.55
C THR A 62 17.23 14.39 -0.25
N SER A 63 17.29 13.05 -0.24
CA SER A 63 16.20 12.14 -0.64
C SER A 63 16.03 11.06 0.43
N PHE A 64 14.83 10.45 0.47
CA PHE A 64 14.48 9.37 1.39
C PHE A 64 14.54 8.01 0.71
N ASP A 65 14.77 6.92 1.46
CA ASP A 65 14.74 5.52 0.99
C ASP A 65 14.04 4.67 2.06
N CYS A 66 12.71 4.66 2.00
CA CYS A 66 11.85 4.09 3.03
C CYS A 66 12.01 2.57 3.13
N ASN A 67 12.27 1.88 2.02
CA ASN A 67 12.37 0.41 1.95
C ASN A 67 13.82 -0.09 1.94
N LYS A 68 14.80 0.83 2.00
CA LYS A 68 16.24 0.60 2.07
C LYS A 68 16.79 -0.20 0.89
N ASN A 69 16.19 -0.06 -0.28
CA ASN A 69 16.67 -0.75 -1.48
C ASN A 69 17.80 0.02 -2.19
N GLY A 70 18.19 1.19 -1.68
CA GLY A 70 19.22 2.04 -2.24
C GLY A 70 18.75 2.94 -3.38
N VAL A 71 17.44 3.09 -3.57
CA VAL A 71 16.79 3.98 -4.54
C VAL A 71 15.95 5.02 -3.78
N PRO A 72 16.06 6.31 -4.11
CA PRO A 72 15.20 7.36 -3.56
C PRO A 72 13.70 7.08 -3.73
N ASP A 73 12.91 7.43 -2.72
CA ASP A 73 11.44 7.28 -2.67
C ASP A 73 10.74 8.06 -3.79
N GLU A 74 11.34 9.16 -4.24
CA GLU A 74 10.79 9.91 -5.40
C GLU A 74 10.91 9.13 -6.72
N CYS A 75 11.65 8.03 -6.69
CA CYS A 75 11.96 7.15 -7.81
C CYS A 75 11.54 5.71 -7.57
N ASP A 76 10.85 5.44 -6.46
CA ASP A 76 10.42 4.12 -6.04
C ASP A 76 9.00 4.14 -5.44
N THR A 77 8.32 3.01 -5.46
CA THR A 77 7.04 2.82 -4.80
C THR A 77 7.25 2.37 -3.36
N CYS A 78 7.33 3.33 -2.45
CA CYS A 78 7.20 3.08 -1.02
C CYS A 78 5.78 2.61 -0.69
N THR A 79 5.63 1.34 -0.28
CA THR A 79 4.33 0.74 0.07
C THR A 79 3.90 0.98 1.52
N GLY A 80 4.49 1.97 2.21
CA GLY A 80 4.06 2.40 3.55
C GLY A 80 3.06 3.54 3.45
N GLU A 81 1.88 3.38 4.06
CA GLU A 81 0.98 4.52 4.28
C GLU A 81 1.58 5.41 5.37
N ILE A 82 2.32 6.45 4.97
CA ILE A 82 2.83 7.47 5.89
C ILE A 82 1.64 8.33 6.32
N THR A 83 1.27 8.24 7.60
CA THR A 83 0.28 9.11 8.20
C THR A 83 0.97 10.31 8.84
N LEU A 84 0.57 11.52 8.43
CA LEU A 84 1.03 12.77 9.02
C LEU A 84 0.03 13.28 10.07
N ILE A 85 0.53 13.59 11.27
CA ILE A 85 -0.23 14.32 12.30
C ILE A 85 0.08 15.81 12.18
N ASP A 86 -0.88 16.55 11.65
CA ASP A 86 -0.80 18.01 11.51
C ASP A 86 -1.38 18.71 12.75
N PHE A 87 -0.53 19.36 13.53
CA PHE A 87 -0.95 20.12 14.71
C PHE A 87 -1.44 21.54 14.38
N GLU A 88 -1.44 21.94 13.11
CA GLU A 88 -1.83 23.28 12.70
C GLU A 88 -3.33 23.57 12.90
N GLY A 89 -3.61 24.84 13.24
CA GLY A 89 -4.98 25.33 13.44
C GLY A 89 -5.55 25.07 14.84
N PHE A 90 -4.82 24.41 15.74
CA PHE A 90 -5.18 24.36 17.15
C PHE A 90 -4.76 25.65 17.89
N PRO A 91 -5.62 26.20 18.76
CA PRO A 91 -5.22 27.30 19.64
C PRO A 91 -4.10 26.89 20.61
N GLU A 92 -3.25 27.84 20.98
CA GLU A 92 -2.27 27.69 22.05
C GLU A 92 -2.92 27.11 23.33
N SER A 93 -2.17 26.28 24.06
CA SER A 93 -2.59 25.59 25.29
C SER A 93 -3.73 24.59 25.09
N THR A 94 -4.07 24.22 23.85
CA THR A 94 -5.03 23.14 23.61
C THR A 94 -4.43 21.81 24.03
N ALA A 95 -5.08 21.10 24.95
CA ALA A 95 -4.69 19.76 25.35
C ALA A 95 -4.94 18.76 24.22
N ILE A 96 -3.92 18.00 23.84
CA ILE A 96 -3.97 16.96 22.81
C ILE A 96 -3.89 15.60 23.52
N ASN A 97 -4.96 14.82 23.40
CA ASN A 97 -5.07 13.47 23.95
C ASN A 97 -5.72 12.53 22.92
N THR A 98 -7.04 12.59 22.77
CA THR A 98 -7.82 11.66 21.92
C THR A 98 -8.23 12.24 20.56
N GLN A 99 -7.77 13.44 20.20
CA GLN A 99 -8.16 14.12 18.96
C GLN A 99 -7.82 13.30 17.71
N TYR A 100 -6.76 12.49 17.78
CA TYR A 100 -6.27 11.62 16.71
C TYR A 100 -6.61 10.14 16.92
N ALA A 101 -7.51 9.81 17.86
CA ALA A 101 -7.86 8.42 18.17
C ALA A 101 -8.45 7.67 16.96
N ALA A 102 -9.12 8.38 16.04
CA ALA A 102 -9.62 7.81 14.78
C ALA A 102 -8.46 7.37 13.84
N ALA A 103 -7.32 8.06 13.91
CA ALA A 103 -6.08 7.68 13.23
C ALA A 103 -5.24 6.70 14.07
N GLY A 104 -5.81 6.12 15.14
CA GLY A 104 -5.14 5.16 16.02
C GLY A 104 -4.01 5.76 16.86
N VAL A 105 -4.00 7.07 17.08
CA VAL A 105 -2.98 7.75 17.88
C VAL A 105 -3.61 8.42 19.09
N THR A 106 -3.04 8.21 20.26
CA THR A 106 -3.40 8.95 21.47
C THR A 106 -2.17 9.47 22.20
N PHE A 107 -2.30 10.65 22.78
CA PHE A 107 -1.22 11.36 23.47
C PHE A 107 -1.47 11.42 24.97
N GLY A 108 -0.40 11.30 25.75
CA GLY A 108 -0.44 11.33 27.22
C GLY A 108 0.85 11.84 27.84
N LEU A 109 0.87 11.90 29.17
CA LEU A 109 2.07 12.17 29.95
C LEU A 109 2.54 10.86 30.58
N LEU A 110 3.83 10.57 30.48
CA LEU A 110 4.37 9.28 30.88
C LEU A 110 4.14 9.02 32.38
N GLY A 111 3.32 8.03 32.69
CA GLY A 111 3.06 7.59 34.07
C GLY A 111 2.11 8.48 34.88
N GLU A 112 1.42 9.43 34.25
CA GLU A 112 0.52 10.37 34.93
C GLU A 112 -0.75 10.68 34.12
N VAL A 113 -1.78 11.21 34.81
CA VAL A 113 -3.02 11.62 34.15
C VAL A 113 -2.86 13.05 33.68
N GLY A 114 -2.76 13.22 32.36
CA GLY A 114 -2.64 14.52 31.72
C GLY A 114 -2.59 14.39 30.21
N ALA A 115 -2.32 15.50 29.55
CA ALA A 115 -2.20 15.56 28.10
C ALA A 115 -1.16 16.63 27.76
N PRO A 116 -0.30 16.40 26.76
CA PRO A 116 0.52 17.46 26.19
C PRO A 116 -0.37 18.57 25.61
N ILE A 117 0.21 19.74 25.39
CA ILE A 117 -0.50 20.93 24.91
C ILE A 117 0.13 21.47 23.63
N ILE A 118 -0.66 22.23 22.87
CA ILE A 118 -0.15 22.98 21.72
C ILE A 118 0.59 24.22 22.17
N CYS A 119 1.78 24.41 21.64
CA CYS A 119 2.54 25.63 21.67
C CYS A 119 2.52 26.34 20.31
N THR A 120 2.54 27.67 20.32
CA THR A 120 2.59 28.50 19.11
C THR A 120 3.77 29.46 19.17
N GLU A 121 4.11 30.15 18.08
CA GLU A 121 5.16 31.20 18.06
C GLU A 121 5.20 32.07 19.33
N GLY A 122 6.35 32.08 20.00
CA GLY A 122 6.57 32.84 21.23
C GLY A 122 5.88 32.26 22.46
N SER A 123 5.49 30.99 22.42
CA SER A 123 4.79 30.28 23.49
C SER A 123 4.99 28.75 23.41
N PRO A 124 4.75 27.98 24.50
CA PRO A 124 4.16 28.44 25.75
C PRO A 124 5.16 29.38 26.41
N GLN A 125 4.68 30.48 27.00
CA GLN A 125 5.51 31.45 27.74
C GLN A 125 6.30 30.84 28.92
N VAL A 126 6.44 29.51 29.02
CA VAL A 126 7.07 28.80 30.13
C VAL A 126 8.03 27.69 29.68
N GLY A 127 7.97 27.20 28.42
CA GLY A 127 9.03 26.39 27.80
C GLY A 127 10.07 27.24 27.05
N PHE A 128 9.61 28.28 26.35
CA PHE A 128 10.47 29.24 25.65
C PHE A 128 10.39 30.59 26.37
N GLN A 129 11.32 30.90 27.28
CA GLN A 129 11.21 32.11 28.12
C GLN A 129 11.39 33.43 27.35
N GLY A 130 11.56 33.39 26.02
CA GLY A 130 11.65 34.57 25.15
C GLY A 130 12.90 35.42 25.40
N VAL A 131 13.89 34.89 26.14
CA VAL A 131 15.20 35.49 26.38
C VAL A 131 16.21 34.38 26.67
N GLY A 132 17.29 34.30 25.90
CA GLY A 132 18.37 33.35 26.15
C GLY A 132 18.49 32.31 25.04
N ASN A 133 18.74 31.05 25.43
CA ASN A 133 18.90 29.96 24.50
C ASN A 133 17.54 29.46 23.95
N ASP A 134 16.49 29.52 24.77
CA ASP A 134 15.15 29.06 24.39
C ASP A 134 14.39 30.10 23.51
N ALA A 135 14.80 30.27 22.26
CA ALA A 135 14.25 31.24 21.31
C ALA A 135 13.18 30.58 20.39
N PRO A 136 11.98 31.16 20.27
CA PRO A 136 10.88 30.52 19.55
C PRO A 136 11.10 30.45 18.04
N VAL A 137 10.59 29.39 17.41
CA VAL A 137 10.42 29.34 15.95
C VAL A 137 9.15 30.09 15.57
N ALA A 138 9.24 30.93 14.54
CA ALA A 138 8.11 31.74 14.07
C ALA A 138 7.13 30.92 13.23
N GLY A 139 5.83 31.08 13.48
CA GLY A 139 4.76 30.51 12.67
C GLY A 139 4.42 29.01 12.84
N LEU A 140 4.91 28.31 13.88
CA LEU A 140 4.63 26.88 14.11
C LEU A 140 3.56 26.65 15.19
N SER A 141 2.72 25.62 15.01
CA SER A 141 1.87 25.02 16.05
C SER A 141 2.40 23.62 16.36
N ALA A 142 2.99 23.42 17.54
CA ALA A 142 3.69 22.18 17.87
C ALA A 142 3.27 21.62 19.25
N LEU A 143 3.64 20.38 19.54
CA LEU A 143 3.30 19.69 20.78
C LEU A 143 4.39 19.91 21.84
N THR A 144 3.99 20.19 23.08
CA THR A 144 4.91 20.33 24.22
C THR A 144 4.23 19.90 25.53
N ASP A 145 4.97 19.90 26.63
CA ASP A 145 4.44 19.52 27.94
C ASP A 145 3.58 20.62 28.58
N PRO A 146 2.70 20.26 29.55
CA PRO A 146 1.85 21.24 30.20
C PRO A 146 2.62 22.32 30.93
N ASN A 147 2.14 23.54 30.81
CA ASN A 147 2.68 24.68 31.51
C ASN A 147 2.18 24.75 32.98
N ASP A 148 2.69 23.89 33.85
CA ASP A 148 2.43 23.94 35.30
C ASP A 148 3.68 24.14 36.17
N GLY A 149 4.85 24.29 35.52
CA GLY A 149 6.15 24.50 36.18
C GLY A 149 6.86 23.22 36.61
N GLN A 150 6.37 22.05 36.18
CA GLN A 150 7.06 20.78 36.23
C GLN A 150 7.25 20.23 34.81
N TYR A 151 8.38 19.57 34.57
CA TYR A 151 8.61 18.88 33.30
C TYR A 151 7.84 17.56 33.28
N HIS A 152 7.12 17.30 32.19
CA HIS A 152 6.39 16.05 31.97
C HIS A 152 6.84 15.37 30.67
N PRO A 153 7.40 14.15 30.72
CA PRO A 153 7.70 13.38 29.51
C PRO A 153 6.41 13.02 28.76
N ILE A 154 6.49 13.01 27.44
CA ILE A 154 5.34 12.75 26.57
C ILE A 154 5.33 11.27 26.18
N GLU A 155 4.15 10.65 26.24
CA GLU A 155 3.89 9.35 25.63
C GLU A 155 2.95 9.48 24.43
N VAL A 156 3.28 8.75 23.37
CA VAL A 156 2.45 8.57 22.19
C VAL A 156 2.12 7.10 22.08
N LEU A 157 0.83 6.76 22.06
CA LEU A 157 0.34 5.40 21.91
C LEU A 157 -0.21 5.20 20.51
N PHE A 158 0.10 4.04 19.94
CA PHE A 158 -0.34 3.62 18.62
C PHE A 158 -1.18 2.35 18.74
N ASP A 159 -2.42 2.42 18.26
CA ASP A 159 -3.33 1.28 18.14
C ASP A 159 -4.08 1.36 16.80
N PRO A 160 -3.77 0.50 15.81
CA PRO A 160 -2.79 -0.59 15.84
C PRO A 160 -1.31 -0.14 15.91
N PRO A 161 -0.36 -1.05 16.26
CA PRO A 161 1.08 -0.75 16.32
C PRO A 161 1.67 -0.27 14.98
N VAL A 162 2.82 0.41 15.04
CA VAL A 162 3.54 1.07 13.92
C VAL A 162 4.95 0.47 13.66
N SER A 163 5.54 0.71 12.48
CA SER A 163 6.87 0.19 12.06
C SER A 163 7.93 1.30 11.94
N ASN A 164 7.48 2.52 11.67
CA ASN A 164 8.32 3.71 11.59
C ASN A 164 7.60 4.83 12.33
N VAL A 165 8.35 5.60 13.13
CA VAL A 165 7.89 6.85 13.72
C VAL A 165 8.97 7.90 13.51
N ALA A 166 8.59 9.03 12.94
CA ALA A 166 9.45 10.17 12.71
C ALA A 166 8.82 11.46 13.25
N MET A 167 9.65 12.41 13.66
CA MET A 167 9.22 13.71 14.17
C MET A 167 10.37 14.72 14.09
N PHE A 168 10.06 16.00 14.21
CA PHE A 168 11.04 17.03 14.50
C PHE A 168 10.94 17.45 15.96
N ALA A 169 12.06 17.34 16.68
CA ALA A 169 12.21 17.93 18.01
C ALA A 169 12.93 19.28 17.87
N ILE A 170 12.34 20.33 18.42
CA ILE A 170 12.82 21.71 18.26
C ILE A 170 13.42 22.17 19.59
N ASP A 171 14.50 22.95 19.49
CA ASP A 171 15.12 23.67 20.61
C ASP A 171 15.94 22.80 21.59
N ILE A 172 16.70 21.83 21.06
CA ILE A 172 17.63 21.03 21.88
C ILE A 172 18.86 21.89 22.24
N ASP A 173 18.90 22.34 23.50
CA ASP A 173 19.85 23.35 23.98
C ASP A 173 20.90 22.83 24.96
N ALA A 174 21.86 23.69 25.31
CA ALA A 174 23.02 23.36 26.15
C ALA A 174 22.66 22.75 27.52
N GLY A 175 22.87 21.45 27.63
CA GLY A 175 22.58 20.66 28.84
C GLY A 175 21.38 19.73 28.68
N ASP A 176 20.64 19.84 27.58
CA ASP A 176 19.57 18.95 27.21
C ASP A 176 20.12 17.70 26.50
N VAL A 177 19.53 16.57 26.87
CA VAL A 177 19.66 15.32 26.12
C VAL A 177 18.26 14.79 25.94
N LEU A 178 17.81 14.76 24.69
CA LEU A 178 16.57 14.14 24.27
C LEU A 178 16.82 12.64 24.10
N GLU A 179 16.03 11.81 24.77
CA GLU A 179 15.96 10.38 24.58
C GLU A 179 14.56 10.01 24.09
N VAL A 180 14.48 9.38 22.91
CA VAL A 180 13.23 8.86 22.35
C VAL A 180 13.30 7.35 22.31
N ARG A 181 12.30 6.68 22.87
CA ARG A 181 12.26 5.22 23.03
C ARG A 181 10.95 4.64 22.52
N ALA A 182 11.04 3.56 21.73
CA ALA A 182 9.90 2.84 21.20
C ALA A 182 9.76 1.47 21.87
N TYR A 183 8.53 1.07 22.19
CA TYR A 183 8.19 -0.16 22.89
C TYR A 183 7.09 -0.94 22.18
N ASP A 184 7.11 -2.26 22.35
CA ASP A 184 6.01 -3.13 21.95
C ASP A 184 4.81 -3.03 22.94
N SER A 185 3.71 -3.69 22.61
CA SER A 185 2.52 -3.79 23.48
C SER A 185 2.77 -4.47 24.83
N GLY A 186 3.85 -5.25 24.93
CA GLY A 186 4.34 -5.89 26.16
C GLY A 186 5.30 -5.02 26.98
N SER A 187 5.57 -3.77 26.56
CA SER A 187 6.56 -2.86 27.13
C SER A 187 8.03 -3.33 27.01
N SER A 188 8.35 -4.19 26.04
CA SER A 188 9.74 -4.46 25.67
C SER A 188 10.27 -3.31 24.82
N LEU A 189 11.49 -2.85 25.11
CA LEU A 189 12.16 -1.81 24.30
C LEU A 189 12.52 -2.39 22.93
N LEU A 190 12.09 -1.72 21.86
CA LEU A 190 12.32 -2.10 20.47
C LEU A 190 13.44 -1.28 19.83
N ALA A 191 13.37 0.05 19.96
CA ALA A 191 14.34 0.99 19.41
C ALA A 191 14.49 2.21 20.32
N SER A 192 15.63 2.89 20.26
CA SER A 192 15.84 4.14 20.96
C SER A 192 16.90 4.99 20.26
N THR A 193 16.74 6.31 20.35
CA THR A 193 17.75 7.27 19.90
C THR A 193 17.94 8.36 20.95
N GLY A 194 19.13 8.95 20.98
CA GLY A 194 19.51 9.99 21.91
C GLY A 194 20.22 11.11 21.18
N VAL A 195 19.81 12.36 21.42
CA VAL A 195 20.38 13.56 20.80
C VAL A 195 20.73 14.56 21.90
N ALA A 196 21.94 15.10 21.86
CA ALA A 196 22.44 16.07 22.83
C ALA A 196 22.87 17.37 22.14
N ASP A 197 22.91 18.46 22.90
CA ASP A 197 23.49 19.71 22.42
C ASP A 197 24.91 19.53 21.84
N GLY A 198 25.10 20.07 20.64
CA GLY A 198 26.33 19.98 19.85
C GLY A 198 26.31 18.90 18.78
N ASP A 199 25.26 18.07 18.73
CA ASP A 199 24.98 17.19 17.60
C ASP A 199 24.51 18.00 16.38
N GLU A 200 24.60 17.42 15.18
CA GLU A 200 24.21 18.11 13.95
C GLU A 200 22.69 18.38 13.94
N GLY A 201 22.30 19.64 13.71
CA GLY A 201 20.89 20.03 13.68
C GLY A 201 20.28 20.39 15.05
N THR A 202 21.08 20.63 16.09
CA THR A 202 20.60 21.10 17.40
C THR A 202 20.79 22.61 17.62
N GLY A 203 20.21 23.13 18.69
CA GLY A 203 20.31 24.51 19.14
C GLY A 203 19.04 25.33 18.94
N ASN A 204 19.13 26.60 19.34
CA ASN A 204 17.99 27.51 19.47
C ASN A 204 17.12 27.58 18.21
N GLY A 205 15.86 27.17 18.33
CA GLY A 205 14.88 27.21 17.24
C GLY A 205 15.26 26.35 16.01
N VAL A 206 16.16 25.38 16.18
CA VAL A 206 16.51 24.41 15.15
C VAL A 206 15.68 23.15 15.35
N GLY A 207 15.06 22.66 14.28
CA GLY A 207 14.38 21.38 14.27
C GLY A 207 15.39 20.25 14.03
N THR A 208 15.50 19.34 14.99
CA THR A 208 16.28 18.11 14.88
C THR A 208 15.36 16.95 14.48
N TYR A 209 15.69 16.30 13.36
CA TYR A 209 14.94 15.14 12.89
C TYR A 209 15.23 13.90 13.75
N ILE A 210 14.17 13.24 14.19
CA ILE A 210 14.21 12.03 15.02
C ILE A 210 13.42 10.94 14.31
N GLN A 211 14.02 9.75 14.18
CA GLN A 211 13.37 8.58 13.60
C GLN A 211 13.65 7.31 14.40
N LEU A 212 12.62 6.50 14.60
CA LEU A 212 12.71 5.17 15.20
C LEU A 212 12.02 4.16 14.26
N ILE A 213 12.78 3.14 13.87
CA ILE A 213 12.30 2.06 12.99
C ILE A 213 12.38 0.74 13.76
N ALA A 214 11.22 0.11 13.98
CA ALA A 214 11.09 -1.23 14.52
C ALA A 214 9.66 -1.75 14.31
N ASP A 215 9.49 -3.04 14.08
CA ASP A 215 8.15 -3.62 13.91
C ASP A 215 7.40 -3.71 15.25
N GLY A 216 6.12 -3.34 15.24
CA GLY A 216 5.22 -3.53 16.38
C GLY A 216 5.32 -2.46 17.47
N ILE A 217 5.80 -1.25 17.14
CA ILE A 217 5.84 -0.10 18.05
C ILE A 217 4.41 0.25 18.47
N SER A 218 4.08 0.05 19.74
CA SER A 218 2.77 0.39 20.29
C SER A 218 2.83 1.64 21.19
N ARG A 219 4.03 2.01 21.64
CA ARG A 219 4.27 3.18 22.48
C ARG A 219 5.61 3.82 22.13
N VAL A 220 5.63 5.15 22.00
CA VAL A 220 6.84 5.97 21.95
C VAL A 220 6.86 6.88 23.18
N GLU A 221 8.00 6.91 23.87
CA GLU A 221 8.29 7.79 25.00
C GLU A 221 9.30 8.85 24.55
N ILE A 222 9.01 10.12 24.86
CA ILE A 222 9.85 11.27 24.53
C ILE A 222 10.25 11.93 25.84
N GLU A 223 11.53 11.79 26.20
CA GLU A 223 12.06 12.20 27.50
C GLU A 223 13.30 13.08 27.33
N PHE A 224 13.37 14.18 28.09
CA PHE A 224 14.56 14.99 28.25
C PHE A 224 15.18 14.71 29.61
N THR A 225 16.50 14.60 29.65
CA THR A 225 17.22 14.39 30.92
C THR A 225 17.28 15.64 31.80
N ASN A 226 17.08 16.83 31.21
CA ASN A 226 16.93 18.08 31.95
C ASN A 226 15.52 18.19 32.54
N GLN A 227 15.38 18.81 33.71
CA GLN A 227 14.11 18.92 34.45
C GLN A 227 13.32 20.19 34.08
N ASN A 228 13.80 20.97 33.12
CA ASN A 228 13.11 22.14 32.58
C ASN A 228 13.54 22.41 31.13
N PRO A 229 13.35 21.44 30.21
CA PRO A 229 13.65 21.63 28.79
C PRO A 229 12.65 22.62 28.18
N GLY A 230 13.15 23.56 27.38
CA GLY A 230 12.31 24.27 26.42
C GLY A 230 12.29 23.43 25.15
N PHE A 231 11.14 22.85 24.78
CA PHE A 231 11.08 22.01 23.58
C PHE A 231 9.72 22.06 22.91
N ALA A 232 9.71 21.70 21.63
CA ALA A 232 8.50 21.41 20.90
C ALA A 232 8.70 20.20 19.98
N ILE A 233 7.63 19.47 19.71
CA ILE A 233 7.61 18.35 18.76
C ILE A 233 6.60 18.68 17.67
N ASP A 234 7.02 18.58 16.42
CA ASP A 234 6.15 18.83 15.28
C ASP A 234 6.35 17.76 14.20
N ASP A 235 5.44 17.75 13.23
CA ASP A 235 5.49 16.89 12.05
C ASP A 235 5.63 15.41 12.42
N LEU A 236 4.88 15.00 13.45
CA LEU A 236 4.84 13.61 13.88
C LEU A 236 4.23 12.79 12.73
N SER A 237 5.06 11.94 12.16
CA SER A 237 4.68 11.01 11.12
C SER A 237 4.95 9.59 11.58
N PHE A 238 4.14 8.67 11.08
CA PHE A 238 4.36 7.26 11.34
C PHE A 238 3.89 6.44 10.16
N GLU A 239 4.52 5.29 10.00
CA GLU A 239 4.04 4.24 9.14
C GLU A 239 3.52 3.15 10.04
N ARG A 240 2.30 2.69 9.77
CA ARG A 240 1.94 1.38 10.27
C ARG A 240 2.84 0.36 9.58
N PRO A 241 3.28 -0.74 10.26
CA PRO A 241 3.70 -1.90 9.51
C PRO A 241 2.52 -2.10 8.59
N SER A 242 2.84 -2.17 7.31
CA SER A 242 1.88 -2.54 6.32
C SER A 242 0.96 -3.59 6.97
N THR A 243 -0.30 -3.24 7.27
CA THR A 243 -1.32 -4.28 7.37
C THR A 243 -1.38 -5.02 6.04
N THR A 244 -0.72 -4.44 5.02
CA THR A 244 -0.13 -4.89 3.78
C THR A 244 1.18 -5.72 3.83
N ALA A 245 1.61 -6.30 4.96
CA ALA A 245 2.06 -7.70 4.88
C ALA A 245 0.85 -8.63 4.60
N GLY A 246 -0.37 -8.07 4.69
CA GLY A 246 -1.57 -8.51 4.01
C GLY A 246 -1.52 -8.17 2.53
N CYS A 247 -0.96 -9.08 1.72
CA CYS A 247 -1.48 -9.31 0.38
C CYS A 247 -1.56 -8.03 -0.52
N ASN A 248 -0.51 -7.21 -0.59
CA ASN A 248 -0.44 -5.96 -1.39
C ASN A 248 -1.26 -6.04 -2.70
N GLY A 249 -2.41 -5.36 -2.74
CA GLY A 249 -3.23 -5.26 -3.95
C GLY A 249 -4.02 -6.52 -4.34
N LEU A 250 -4.20 -7.49 -3.44
CA LEU A 250 -5.06 -8.65 -3.69
C LEU A 250 -6.50 -8.38 -3.28
N VAL A 251 -7.40 -8.69 -4.20
CA VAL A 251 -8.84 -8.60 -4.00
C VAL A 251 -9.40 -10.00 -3.88
N ARG A 252 -10.13 -10.24 -2.79
CA ARG A 252 -10.82 -11.51 -2.57
C ARG A 252 -12.00 -11.59 -3.52
N VAL A 253 -12.16 -12.77 -4.11
CA VAL A 253 -13.25 -13.06 -5.04
C VAL A 253 -14.07 -14.20 -4.48
N ALA A 254 -15.35 -13.94 -4.24
CA ALA A 254 -16.32 -14.94 -3.81
C ALA A 254 -17.56 -14.89 -4.70
N GLN A 255 -18.20 -16.04 -4.90
CA GLN A 255 -19.46 -16.10 -5.63
C GLN A 255 -20.44 -16.99 -4.89
N GLU A 256 -21.69 -16.54 -4.74
CA GLU A 256 -22.73 -17.32 -4.07
C GLU A 256 -22.84 -18.73 -4.66
N SER A 257 -23.25 -19.73 -3.88
CA SER A 257 -23.47 -21.09 -4.42
C SER A 257 -24.66 -21.17 -5.39
N SER A 258 -25.62 -20.26 -5.24
CA SER A 258 -26.81 -20.11 -6.09
C SER A 258 -27.39 -18.69 -5.96
N PRO A 259 -28.21 -18.22 -6.91
CA PRO A 259 -28.79 -16.88 -6.87
C PRO A 259 -29.44 -16.52 -5.52
N GLY A 260 -28.93 -15.48 -4.87
CA GLY A 260 -29.49 -14.94 -3.63
C GLY A 260 -29.17 -15.73 -2.35
N ALA A 261 -28.22 -16.67 -2.39
CA ALA A 261 -27.85 -17.48 -1.22
C ALA A 261 -27.11 -16.69 -0.11
N GLY A 262 -26.37 -15.64 -0.47
CA GLY A 262 -25.62 -14.77 0.44
C GLY A 262 -24.44 -15.46 1.14
N ASP A 263 -23.99 -16.61 0.65
CA ASP A 263 -23.00 -17.48 1.28
C ASP A 263 -21.57 -17.26 0.74
N PHE A 264 -21.18 -16.00 0.54
CA PHE A 264 -19.88 -15.62 -0.03
C PHE A 264 -18.69 -16.18 0.75
N ASP A 265 -18.71 -16.06 2.09
CA ASP A 265 -17.59 -16.52 2.93
C ASP A 265 -17.38 -18.05 2.89
N ALA A 266 -18.40 -18.81 2.46
CA ALA A 266 -18.32 -20.24 2.26
C ALA A 266 -17.91 -20.63 0.82
N ASN A 267 -17.91 -19.68 -0.12
CA ASN A 267 -17.67 -19.89 -1.54
C ASN A 267 -16.65 -18.87 -2.09
N ILE A 268 -15.49 -18.81 -1.43
CA ILE A 268 -14.34 -18.06 -1.93
C ILE A 268 -13.80 -18.80 -3.16
N LEU A 269 -13.73 -18.10 -4.29
CA LEU A 269 -13.19 -18.62 -5.54
C LEU A 269 -11.67 -18.44 -5.61
N GLY A 270 -11.15 -17.36 -5.02
CA GLY A 270 -9.73 -17.06 -5.00
C GLY A 270 -9.44 -15.61 -4.67
N TYR A 271 -8.27 -15.17 -5.13
CA TYR A 271 -7.78 -13.80 -4.99
C TYR A 271 -7.20 -13.37 -6.35
N ILE A 272 -7.33 -12.08 -6.68
CA ILE A 272 -6.76 -11.49 -7.91
C ILE A 272 -5.86 -10.31 -7.57
N GLU A 273 -4.87 -10.05 -8.40
CA GLU A 273 -4.00 -8.88 -8.32
C GLU A 273 -4.54 -7.74 -9.17
N ILE A 274 -4.44 -6.52 -8.64
CA ILE A 274 -4.79 -5.29 -9.34
C ILE A 274 -3.74 -4.97 -10.42
N PHE A 275 -4.18 -4.57 -11.61
CA PHE A 275 -3.28 -4.14 -12.69
C PHE A 275 -2.67 -2.77 -12.36
N PRO A 276 -1.33 -2.65 -12.24
CA PRO A 276 -0.70 -1.35 -12.02
C PRO A 276 -0.55 -0.61 -13.35
N THR A 277 -0.97 0.65 -13.40
CA THR A 277 -0.75 1.50 -14.58
C THR A 277 -0.64 2.98 -14.23
N SER A 278 0.24 3.67 -14.96
CA SER A 278 0.36 5.13 -14.91
C SER A 278 -0.50 5.83 -15.96
N SER A 279 -1.26 5.07 -16.76
CA SER A 279 -2.13 5.59 -17.81
C SER A 279 -3.48 6.02 -17.24
N ALA A 280 -4.03 7.12 -17.78
CA ALA A 280 -5.40 7.56 -17.46
C ALA A 280 -6.44 6.59 -18.02
N VAL A 281 -7.62 6.51 -17.39
CA VAL A 281 -8.71 5.60 -17.76
C VAL A 281 -9.10 5.73 -19.23
N ASP A 282 -9.15 6.95 -19.76
CA ASP A 282 -9.51 7.25 -21.15
C ASP A 282 -8.55 6.61 -22.17
N SER A 283 -7.26 6.60 -21.85
CA SER A 283 -6.20 6.04 -22.69
C SER A 283 -6.14 4.51 -22.64
N LEU A 284 -6.62 3.91 -21.54
CA LEU A 284 -6.69 2.45 -21.37
C LEU A 284 -7.85 1.84 -22.14
N TYR A 285 -8.99 2.51 -22.14
CA TYR A 285 -10.16 2.04 -22.87
C TYR A 285 -10.04 2.32 -24.38
N SER A 286 -9.43 3.45 -24.75
CA SER A 286 -9.03 3.83 -26.12
C SER A 286 -10.11 3.58 -27.19
N TYR A 287 -11.02 4.54 -27.36
CA TYR A 287 -11.96 4.56 -28.49
C TYR A 287 -11.38 5.35 -29.67
N ASP A 288 -11.94 5.17 -30.87
CA ASP A 288 -11.61 5.81 -32.18
C ASP A 288 -10.88 4.95 -33.22
N PHE A 289 -9.87 4.12 -32.87
CA PHE A 289 -9.13 3.33 -33.86
C PHE A 289 -8.41 2.10 -33.25
N PRO A 290 -8.43 0.91 -33.89
CA PRO A 290 -8.98 0.60 -35.22
C PRO A 290 -10.48 0.35 -35.30
N ALA A 291 -11.17 0.09 -34.18
CA ALA A 291 -12.62 -0.03 -34.10
C ALA A 291 -13.18 1.15 -33.30
N SER A 292 -13.87 2.09 -33.98
CA SER A 292 -14.23 3.37 -33.39
C SER A 292 -15.18 3.27 -32.20
N ASP A 293 -16.02 2.23 -32.21
CA ASP A 293 -17.12 2.01 -31.28
C ASP A 293 -16.79 0.75 -30.43
N SER A 294 -15.52 0.55 -30.08
CA SER A 294 -15.07 -0.63 -29.33
C SER A 294 -13.82 -0.35 -28.50
N TYR A 295 -13.59 -1.20 -27.51
CA TYR A 295 -12.36 -1.31 -26.75
C TYR A 295 -11.20 -1.61 -27.69
N ASN A 296 -10.22 -0.69 -27.75
CA ASN A 296 -8.95 -0.90 -28.43
C ASN A 296 -7.77 -0.93 -27.46
N GLY A 297 -8.05 -0.99 -26.16
CA GLY A 297 -7.03 -1.11 -25.13
C GLY A 297 -6.18 -2.37 -25.31
N THR A 298 -4.95 -2.31 -24.80
CA THR A 298 -4.02 -3.45 -24.83
C THR A 298 -3.91 -4.18 -23.50
N LEU A 299 -4.62 -3.69 -22.48
CA LEU A 299 -4.56 -4.26 -21.14
C LEU A 299 -5.24 -5.63 -21.10
N LEU A 300 -6.43 -5.74 -21.67
CA LEU A 300 -7.19 -6.98 -21.76
C LEU A 300 -7.12 -7.52 -23.17
N ALA A 301 -6.66 -8.77 -23.30
CA ALA A 301 -6.67 -9.48 -24.56
C ALA A 301 -8.04 -10.15 -24.75
N LEU A 302 -8.96 -9.45 -25.40
CA LEU A 302 -10.30 -9.96 -25.69
C LEU A 302 -10.24 -10.98 -26.83
N ASP A 303 -10.66 -12.23 -26.58
CA ASP A 303 -10.59 -13.31 -27.56
C ASP A 303 -11.95 -13.95 -27.90
N LYS A 304 -12.99 -13.70 -27.09
CA LYS A 304 -14.36 -14.22 -27.24
C LYS A 304 -15.40 -13.26 -26.66
N ASN A 305 -16.67 -13.61 -26.86
CA ASN A 305 -17.83 -12.82 -26.49
C ASN A 305 -18.14 -13.03 -25.00
N ASP A 306 -17.24 -12.53 -24.17
CA ASP A 306 -17.26 -12.70 -22.73
C ASP A 306 -17.58 -11.37 -22.04
N THR A 307 -17.91 -11.43 -20.75
CA THR A 307 -17.84 -10.26 -19.89
C THR A 307 -16.54 -10.31 -19.12
N ASN A 308 -15.68 -9.34 -19.37
CA ASN A 308 -14.33 -9.26 -18.85
C ASN A 308 -14.27 -8.19 -17.77
N LEU A 309 -13.83 -8.58 -16.57
CA LEU A 309 -13.62 -7.70 -15.43
C LEU A 309 -12.13 -7.57 -15.13
N ALA A 310 -11.69 -6.38 -14.75
CA ALA A 310 -10.35 -6.15 -14.22
C ALA A 310 -10.35 -4.99 -13.22
N LEU A 311 -9.56 -5.11 -12.16
CA LEU A 311 -9.29 -3.99 -11.26
C LEU A 311 -7.97 -3.33 -11.63
N ILE A 312 -7.99 -2.01 -11.71
CA ILE A 312 -6.87 -1.23 -12.24
C ILE A 312 -6.56 -0.11 -11.27
N GLN A 313 -5.31 -0.03 -10.84
CA GLN A 313 -4.79 1.12 -10.13
C GLN A 313 -4.30 2.12 -11.17
N THR A 314 -5.02 3.23 -11.32
CA THR A 314 -4.63 4.33 -12.19
C THR A 314 -3.92 5.42 -11.38
N GLY A 315 -2.98 6.13 -12.01
CA GLY A 315 -2.13 7.10 -11.32
C GLY A 315 -2.91 8.25 -10.69
N ASP A 316 -3.76 8.92 -11.47
CA ASP A 316 -4.47 10.15 -11.05
C ASP A 316 -5.94 9.90 -10.64
N GLU A 317 -6.53 8.76 -11.01
CA GLU A 317 -7.97 8.46 -10.84
C GLU A 317 -8.24 7.31 -9.87
N GLY A 318 -7.20 6.84 -9.16
CA GLY A 318 -7.33 5.82 -8.11
C GLY A 318 -7.63 4.42 -8.63
N LEU A 319 -8.15 3.57 -7.74
CA LEU A 319 -8.53 2.20 -8.06
C LEU A 319 -9.90 2.16 -8.74
N ALA A 320 -10.03 1.47 -9.86
CA ALA A 320 -11.29 1.33 -10.58
C ALA A 320 -11.53 -0.09 -11.09
N LEU A 321 -12.81 -0.47 -11.16
CA LEU A 321 -13.28 -1.68 -11.85
C LEU A 321 -13.58 -1.36 -13.31
N PHE A 322 -12.93 -2.09 -14.19
CA PHE A 322 -13.20 -2.10 -15.63
C PHE A 322 -14.13 -3.26 -15.97
N VAL A 323 -15.12 -2.98 -16.80
CA VAL A 323 -16.05 -3.96 -17.36
C VAL A 323 -16.02 -3.80 -18.87
N VAL A 324 -15.70 -4.87 -19.60
CA VAL A 324 -15.76 -4.90 -21.06
C VAL A 324 -16.54 -6.12 -21.53
N HIS A 325 -17.58 -5.89 -22.31
CA HIS A 325 -18.38 -6.91 -22.96
C HIS A 325 -17.89 -7.13 -24.39
N ASP A 326 -17.90 -8.38 -24.80
CA ASP A 326 -17.65 -8.81 -26.18
C ASP A 326 -16.21 -8.63 -26.67
N VAL A 327 -15.95 -9.01 -27.92
CA VAL A 327 -14.68 -8.83 -28.64
C VAL A 327 -14.89 -7.99 -29.90
N PRO A 328 -13.98 -7.05 -30.24
CA PRO A 328 -14.18 -6.18 -31.38
C PRO A 328 -14.29 -6.93 -32.73
N GLY A 329 -15.32 -6.60 -33.52
CA GLY A 329 -15.41 -6.93 -34.95
C GLY A 329 -15.67 -8.40 -35.30
N ASP A 330 -16.26 -9.19 -34.40
CA ASP A 330 -16.55 -10.61 -34.61
C ASP A 330 -17.80 -10.88 -35.47
N GLY A 331 -18.67 -9.88 -35.64
CA GLY A 331 -19.87 -9.95 -36.45
C GLY A 331 -21.16 -10.19 -35.67
N ASP A 332 -21.10 -10.31 -34.34
CA ASP A 332 -22.26 -10.50 -33.50
C ASP A 332 -22.37 -9.48 -32.36
N GLY A 333 -23.53 -9.47 -31.72
CA GLY A 333 -23.88 -8.44 -30.76
C GLY A 333 -24.73 -9.03 -29.66
N GLY A 334 -24.92 -8.25 -28.61
CA GLY A 334 -25.45 -8.80 -27.38
C GLY A 334 -26.07 -7.75 -26.47
N ARG A 335 -26.27 -8.21 -25.24
CA ARG A 335 -26.98 -7.46 -24.22
C ARG A 335 -26.58 -7.95 -22.84
N ALA A 336 -26.37 -6.99 -21.94
CA ALA A 336 -26.16 -7.24 -20.53
C ALA A 336 -26.94 -6.23 -19.68
N GLU A 337 -27.49 -6.69 -18.56
CA GLU A 337 -27.97 -5.84 -17.47
C GLU A 337 -27.23 -6.22 -16.19
N MET A 338 -26.62 -5.23 -15.53
CA MET A 338 -25.84 -5.45 -14.33
C MET A 338 -26.14 -4.42 -13.25
N ARG A 339 -25.98 -4.86 -12.00
CA ARG A 339 -26.05 -4.04 -10.79
C ARG A 339 -24.75 -4.19 -10.01
N PHE A 340 -24.31 -3.06 -9.46
CA PHE A 340 -23.12 -2.92 -8.62
C PHE A 340 -23.55 -2.27 -7.30
N ASP A 341 -23.31 -2.95 -6.19
CA ASP A 341 -23.57 -2.45 -4.85
C ASP A 341 -22.24 -2.34 -4.10
N LEU A 342 -21.84 -1.10 -3.79
CA LEU A 342 -20.60 -0.75 -3.11
C LEU A 342 -20.89 -0.46 -1.63
N THR A 343 -20.07 -0.99 -0.74
CA THR A 343 -20.09 -0.66 0.69
C THR A 343 -18.65 -0.52 1.19
N GLY A 344 -18.44 0.10 2.36
CA GLY A 344 -17.10 0.27 2.94
C GLY A 344 -16.29 1.42 2.37
N ASP A 345 -16.73 2.00 1.25
CA ASP A 345 -16.26 3.27 0.71
C ASP A 345 -17.04 4.44 1.35
N ALA A 346 -16.33 5.35 2.01
CA ALA A 346 -16.94 6.43 2.79
C ALA A 346 -17.49 7.56 1.92
N ASP A 347 -16.84 7.81 0.78
CA ASP A 347 -17.18 8.89 -0.14
C ASP A 347 -18.01 8.37 -1.32
N GLY A 348 -18.08 7.04 -1.50
CA GLY A 348 -18.80 6.38 -2.59
C GLY A 348 -18.02 6.45 -3.89
N ALA A 349 -18.55 5.87 -4.96
CA ALA A 349 -17.85 5.80 -6.26
C ALA A 349 -18.56 6.63 -7.35
N ALA A 350 -17.97 6.67 -8.54
CA ALA A 350 -18.54 7.27 -9.73
C ALA A 350 -18.44 6.33 -10.95
N LEU A 351 -19.32 6.55 -11.93
CA LEU A 351 -19.14 6.00 -13.26
C LEU A 351 -18.15 6.91 -14.01
N VAL A 352 -16.89 6.49 -14.04
CA VAL A 352 -15.75 7.28 -14.54
C VAL A 352 -15.77 7.36 -16.06
N LEU A 353 -16.08 6.24 -16.72
CA LEU A 353 -16.15 6.14 -18.17
C LEU A 353 -17.34 5.25 -18.56
N LEU A 354 -18.05 5.66 -19.61
CA LEU A 354 -19.19 4.96 -20.18
C LEU A 354 -18.91 4.75 -21.67
N ASP A 355 -19.02 3.51 -22.14
CA ASP A 355 -18.96 3.21 -23.57
C ASP A 355 -20.27 3.66 -24.25
N ASP A 356 -20.14 4.34 -25.39
CA ASP A 356 -21.20 4.76 -26.31
C ASP A 356 -22.61 5.00 -25.71
N PRO A 357 -22.77 5.86 -24.68
CA PRO A 357 -24.00 5.94 -23.85
C PRO A 357 -25.27 6.42 -24.59
N ASN A 358 -25.17 6.68 -25.90
CA ASN A 358 -26.23 7.17 -26.76
C ASN A 358 -26.87 6.09 -27.65
N GLN A 359 -26.41 4.82 -27.62
CA GLN A 359 -26.87 3.73 -28.52
C GLN A 359 -27.93 2.78 -27.92
N SER A 360 -28.74 3.25 -26.96
CA SER A 360 -29.79 2.51 -26.21
C SER A 360 -29.36 1.97 -24.84
N ASP A 361 -28.18 2.36 -24.40
CA ASP A 361 -27.65 2.02 -23.08
C ASP A 361 -28.25 2.91 -22.02
N THR A 362 -28.31 2.40 -20.79
CA THR A 362 -28.79 3.17 -19.66
C THR A 362 -27.95 2.87 -18.45
N PHE A 363 -27.45 3.93 -17.84
CA PHE A 363 -26.65 3.88 -16.62
C PHE A 363 -27.35 4.70 -15.53
N THR A 364 -27.36 4.18 -14.31
CA THR A 364 -27.89 4.88 -13.14
C THR A 364 -26.89 4.81 -12.00
N GLY A 365 -26.91 5.82 -11.14
CA GLY A 365 -25.93 6.04 -10.08
C GLY A 365 -25.20 7.34 -10.37
N VAL A 366 -25.10 8.23 -9.38
CA VAL A 366 -24.31 9.46 -9.48
C VAL A 366 -23.03 9.34 -8.66
N ALA A 367 -22.06 10.21 -8.94
CA ALA A 367 -20.82 10.26 -8.18
C ALA A 367 -21.11 10.40 -6.67
N GLY A 368 -20.45 9.57 -5.87
CA GLY A 368 -20.60 9.45 -4.42
C GLY A 368 -21.77 8.59 -3.95
N GLU A 369 -22.43 7.85 -4.85
CA GLU A 369 -23.43 6.84 -4.47
C GLU A 369 -22.79 5.45 -4.28
N SER A 370 -23.60 4.54 -3.72
CA SER A 370 -23.20 3.18 -3.36
C SER A 370 -23.92 2.12 -4.21
N THR A 371 -24.78 2.51 -5.14
CA THR A 371 -25.50 1.59 -6.02
C THR A 371 -25.49 2.13 -7.44
N PHE A 372 -25.01 1.30 -8.37
CA PHE A 372 -24.97 1.60 -9.78
C PHE A 372 -25.69 0.51 -10.57
N THR A 373 -26.36 0.90 -11.66
CA THR A 373 -26.91 -0.07 -12.60
C THR A 373 -26.54 0.32 -14.01
N ALA A 374 -26.35 -0.68 -14.86
CA ALA A 374 -25.99 -0.51 -16.24
C ALA A 374 -26.78 -1.49 -17.10
N ARG A 375 -27.18 -1.03 -18.28
CA ARG A 375 -27.77 -1.84 -19.33
C ARG A 375 -27.10 -1.47 -20.63
N TRP A 376 -26.61 -2.49 -21.32
CA TRP A 376 -25.91 -2.39 -22.59
C TRP A 376 -26.65 -3.11 -23.70
N ASN A 377 -26.62 -2.58 -24.92
CA ASN A 377 -27.09 -3.22 -26.14
C ASN A 377 -26.13 -2.88 -27.28
N TRP A 378 -25.11 -3.71 -27.44
CA TRP A 378 -24.13 -3.51 -28.50
C TRP A 378 -24.53 -4.23 -29.80
N SER A 379 -23.90 -3.79 -30.88
CA SER A 379 -24.15 -4.29 -32.23
C SER A 379 -23.01 -5.19 -32.72
N GLY A 380 -23.24 -5.85 -33.86
CA GLY A 380 -22.37 -6.81 -34.55
C GLY A 380 -20.86 -6.53 -34.66
N CYS A 381 -20.43 -5.30 -34.38
CA CYS A 381 -19.09 -4.81 -34.61
C CYS A 381 -18.31 -4.58 -33.32
N CYS A 382 -19.01 -4.54 -32.20
CA CYS A 382 -18.72 -3.52 -31.20
C CYS A 382 -18.74 -4.12 -29.80
N THR A 383 -17.77 -3.73 -28.98
CA THR A 383 -17.80 -4.02 -27.54
C THR A 383 -18.67 -3.00 -26.82
N ASP A 384 -18.91 -3.24 -25.54
CA ASP A 384 -19.54 -2.26 -24.65
C ASP A 384 -18.93 -2.32 -23.27
N GLY A 385 -19.26 -1.38 -22.39
CA GLY A 385 -18.89 -1.50 -20.98
C GLY A 385 -18.89 -0.20 -20.19
N LEU A 386 -18.15 -0.21 -19.08
CA LEU A 386 -18.00 0.92 -18.18
C LEU A 386 -16.73 0.82 -17.35
N VAL A 387 -16.41 1.94 -16.71
CA VAL A 387 -15.45 2.00 -15.60
C VAL A 387 -16.14 2.58 -14.37
N LEU A 388 -16.03 1.87 -13.25
CA LEU A 388 -16.57 2.25 -11.94
C LEU A 388 -15.42 2.51 -10.96
N GLY A 389 -15.35 3.71 -10.41
CA GLY A 389 -14.32 4.14 -9.45
C GLY A 389 -14.49 5.61 -9.07
N ASP A 390 -13.63 6.20 -8.26
CA ASP A 390 -12.59 5.56 -7.45
C ASP A 390 -13.19 4.61 -6.40
N LEU A 391 -12.42 3.59 -6.03
CA LEU A 391 -12.73 2.65 -4.96
C LEU A 391 -11.74 2.87 -3.82
N GLU A 392 -12.22 3.38 -2.69
CA GLU A 392 -11.37 3.79 -1.58
C GLU A 392 -11.69 3.07 -0.26
N GLY A 393 -10.67 2.90 0.56
CA GLY A 393 -10.80 2.29 1.89
C GLY A 393 -11.14 0.79 1.85
N PRO A 394 -11.76 0.26 2.93
CA PRO A 394 -12.07 -1.17 3.06
C PRO A 394 -13.35 -1.54 2.28
N TRP A 395 -13.34 -1.28 0.98
CA TRP A 395 -14.52 -1.44 0.14
C TRP A 395 -14.88 -2.92 -0.08
N GLU A 396 -16.18 -3.15 -0.26
CA GLU A 396 -16.81 -4.39 -0.71
C GLU A 396 -17.76 -4.04 -1.86
N LEU A 397 -17.53 -4.67 -3.02
CA LEU A 397 -18.31 -4.48 -4.24
C LEU A 397 -19.03 -5.79 -4.61
N VAL A 398 -20.36 -5.74 -4.63
CA VAL A 398 -21.20 -6.87 -5.03
C VAL A 398 -21.75 -6.63 -6.44
N ILE A 399 -21.50 -7.56 -7.33
CA ILE A 399 -21.79 -7.46 -8.76
C ILE A 399 -22.71 -8.61 -9.17
N ALA A 400 -23.74 -8.33 -9.95
CA ALA A 400 -24.60 -9.36 -10.53
C ALA A 400 -25.18 -8.92 -11.87
N PHE A 401 -25.37 -9.90 -12.76
CA PHE A 401 -26.30 -9.77 -13.87
C PHE A 401 -27.73 -9.84 -13.33
N THR A 402 -28.49 -8.76 -13.38
CA THR A 402 -29.85 -8.70 -12.82
C THR A 402 -30.75 -7.82 -13.68
N ASP A 403 -32.07 -8.02 -13.62
CA ASP A 403 -33.03 -7.16 -14.32
C ASP A 403 -33.09 -5.79 -13.62
N VAL A 404 -32.59 -4.75 -14.29
CA VAL A 404 -32.53 -3.37 -13.76
C VAL A 404 -33.61 -2.47 -14.35
N ASN A 405 -34.33 -2.94 -15.38
CA ASN A 405 -35.39 -2.17 -16.04
C ASN A 405 -36.81 -2.73 -15.80
N GLY A 406 -36.93 -3.90 -15.16
CA GLY A 406 -38.19 -4.56 -14.80
C GLY A 406 -38.90 -5.24 -15.98
N SER A 407 -38.20 -5.47 -17.10
CA SER A 407 -38.76 -6.07 -18.31
C SER A 407 -38.55 -7.58 -18.33
N SER A 408 -39.63 -8.31 -18.06
CA SER A 408 -39.71 -9.75 -18.31
C SER A 408 -39.62 -10.17 -19.80
N SER A 409 -39.56 -9.21 -20.72
CA SER A 409 -39.59 -9.45 -22.18
C SER A 409 -38.24 -9.44 -22.86
N THR A 410 -37.21 -8.96 -22.15
CA THR A 410 -35.83 -8.86 -22.62
C THR A 410 -34.93 -9.66 -21.68
N PRO A 411 -34.08 -10.57 -22.19
CA PRO A 411 -33.21 -11.37 -21.33
C PRO A 411 -32.12 -10.50 -20.69
N VAL A 412 -31.83 -10.71 -19.41
CA VAL A 412 -30.75 -10.04 -18.66
C VAL A 412 -29.39 -10.21 -19.34
N ILE A 413 -29.14 -11.38 -19.93
CA ILE A 413 -27.89 -11.76 -20.59
C ILE A 413 -28.23 -12.33 -21.97
N GLN A 414 -27.59 -11.83 -23.03
CA GLN A 414 -27.68 -12.36 -24.39
C GLN A 414 -26.37 -12.11 -25.14
N GLY A 415 -25.86 -13.12 -25.86
CA GLY A 415 -24.62 -12.97 -26.64
C GLY A 415 -23.33 -12.98 -25.81
N VAL A 416 -23.41 -13.33 -24.52
CA VAL A 416 -22.25 -13.52 -23.63
C VAL A 416 -22.10 -15.00 -23.32
N PHE A 417 -20.88 -15.54 -23.42
CA PHE A 417 -20.58 -16.95 -23.19
C PHE A 417 -19.95 -17.20 -21.82
N ASP A 418 -18.89 -16.47 -21.48
CA ASP A 418 -18.20 -16.61 -20.20
C ASP A 418 -18.18 -15.28 -19.41
N TRP A 419 -17.98 -15.38 -18.09
CA TRP A 419 -17.79 -14.24 -17.19
C TRP A 419 -16.43 -14.38 -16.52
N ILE A 420 -15.48 -13.53 -16.86
CA ILE A 420 -14.07 -13.68 -16.51
C ILE A 420 -13.63 -12.48 -15.70
N LEU A 421 -12.90 -12.73 -14.61
CA LEU A 421 -12.18 -11.73 -13.86
C LEU A 421 -10.68 -11.96 -14.03
N HIS A 422 -10.01 -10.99 -14.63
CA HIS A 422 -8.58 -11.04 -14.93
C HIS A 422 -7.76 -10.54 -13.75
N SER A 423 -6.64 -11.20 -13.50
CA SER A 423 -5.64 -10.82 -12.50
C SER A 423 -4.35 -10.34 -13.17
N ALA A 424 -3.67 -9.37 -12.57
CA ALA A 424 -2.43 -8.80 -13.10
C ALA A 424 -1.26 -9.80 -13.21
N ASP A 425 -1.32 -10.91 -12.49
CA ASP A 425 -0.37 -12.02 -12.58
C ASP A 425 -0.60 -12.93 -13.81
N GLY A 426 -1.63 -12.62 -14.61
CA GLY A 426 -2.01 -13.35 -15.82
C GLY A 426 -2.91 -14.55 -15.55
N THR A 427 -3.43 -14.71 -14.32
CA THR A 427 -4.44 -15.72 -14.01
C THR A 427 -5.84 -15.17 -14.23
N ASP A 428 -6.74 -16.04 -14.68
CA ASP A 428 -8.15 -15.71 -14.89
C ASP A 428 -9.01 -16.51 -13.92
N LEU A 429 -9.97 -15.85 -13.29
CA LEU A 429 -11.03 -16.49 -12.52
C LEU A 429 -12.32 -16.53 -13.34
N GLU A 430 -12.74 -17.74 -13.68
CA GLU A 430 -14.05 -17.97 -14.32
C GLU A 430 -15.16 -17.87 -13.27
N LEU A 431 -16.09 -16.96 -13.51
CA LEU A 431 -17.27 -16.71 -12.69
C LEU A 431 -18.47 -17.39 -13.33
N ALA A 432 -19.37 -17.96 -12.54
CA ALA A 432 -20.57 -18.56 -13.10
C ALA A 432 -21.49 -17.48 -13.70
N LEU A 433 -21.68 -17.53 -15.02
CA LEU A 433 -22.58 -16.65 -15.76
C LEU A 433 -24.06 -17.06 -15.55
N VAL A 434 -24.63 -16.66 -14.42
CA VAL A 434 -26.02 -16.97 -14.04
C VAL A 434 -26.71 -15.71 -13.53
N ALA A 435 -27.86 -15.36 -14.10
CA ALA A 435 -28.66 -14.22 -13.66
C ALA A 435 -28.99 -14.31 -12.16
N ASP A 436 -28.93 -13.18 -11.48
CA ASP A 436 -29.11 -12.95 -10.04
C ASP A 436 -28.12 -13.70 -9.13
N ARG A 437 -27.12 -14.40 -9.67
CA ARG A 437 -26.02 -14.99 -8.90
C ARG A 437 -24.93 -13.95 -8.69
N ARG A 438 -24.70 -13.56 -7.43
CA ARG A 438 -23.83 -12.43 -7.10
C ARG A 438 -22.39 -12.87 -6.91
N VAL A 439 -21.48 -11.98 -7.32
CA VAL A 439 -20.04 -12.03 -7.04
C VAL A 439 -19.72 -10.91 -6.06
N ARG A 440 -18.88 -11.19 -5.07
CA ARG A 440 -18.34 -10.22 -4.13
C ARG A 440 -16.85 -10.07 -4.39
N LEU A 441 -16.43 -8.83 -4.60
CA LEU A 441 -15.05 -8.38 -4.61
C LEU A 441 -14.83 -7.56 -3.35
N ASP A 442 -13.80 -7.84 -2.58
CA ASP A 442 -13.52 -7.08 -1.36
C ASP A 442 -12.04 -7.00 -1.05
N THR A 443 -11.65 -5.88 -0.43
CA THR A 443 -10.33 -5.72 0.17
C THR A 443 -10.18 -6.70 1.32
N VAL A 444 -9.01 -7.34 1.41
CA VAL A 444 -8.77 -8.30 2.48
C VAL A 444 -8.34 -7.56 3.74
N ALA A 445 -9.26 -7.37 4.67
CA ALA A 445 -8.95 -6.87 6.01
C ALA A 445 -8.37 -8.00 6.88
N GLY A 446 -7.13 -7.84 7.37
CA GLY A 446 -6.48 -8.77 8.30
C GLY A 446 -5.19 -9.41 7.76
N PRO A 447 -4.61 -10.41 8.47
CA PRO A 447 -3.42 -11.12 8.00
C PRO A 447 -3.69 -11.78 6.64
N CYS A 448 -2.69 -11.74 5.74
CA CYS A 448 -2.80 -12.25 4.37
C CYS A 448 -3.37 -13.69 4.37
N PRO A 449 -4.53 -13.95 3.74
CA PRO A 449 -5.09 -15.30 3.66
C PRO A 449 -4.32 -16.18 2.69
N LEU A 450 -3.43 -15.59 1.88
CA LEU A 450 -2.47 -16.36 1.11
C LEU A 450 -1.49 -17.01 2.07
N SER A 451 -1.38 -18.32 1.95
CA SER A 451 -0.37 -19.06 2.67
C SER A 451 1.05 -18.67 2.25
N LEU A 452 1.25 -18.14 1.04
CA LEU A 452 2.51 -17.57 0.58
C LEU A 452 2.28 -16.15 0.04
N ALA A 453 2.97 -15.15 0.60
CA ALA A 453 2.83 -13.75 0.21
C ALA A 453 4.19 -13.10 -0.06
N PRO A 454 4.35 -12.32 -1.15
CA PRO A 454 5.55 -11.55 -1.40
C PRO A 454 5.49 -10.18 -0.73
N ASP A 455 6.65 -9.62 -0.38
CA ASP A 455 6.80 -8.20 -0.05
C ASP A 455 6.73 -7.30 -1.30
N LEU A 456 7.28 -7.76 -2.42
CA LEU A 456 7.31 -7.09 -3.72
C LEU A 456 7.05 -8.07 -4.87
N VAL A 457 6.38 -7.65 -5.93
CA VAL A 457 6.05 -8.53 -7.08
C VAL A 457 6.98 -8.33 -8.30
N ASP A 458 7.79 -7.27 -8.30
CA ASP A 458 8.69 -6.91 -9.41
C ASP A 458 10.14 -6.82 -8.93
N ILE A 459 11.07 -7.48 -9.62
CA ILE A 459 12.51 -7.32 -9.38
C ILE A 459 13.18 -6.85 -10.67
N SER A 460 13.90 -5.72 -10.60
CA SER A 460 14.67 -5.23 -11.75
C SER A 460 15.89 -6.10 -12.02
N LEU A 461 16.12 -6.42 -13.29
CA LEU A 461 17.30 -7.14 -13.75
C LEU A 461 18.55 -6.25 -13.74
N GLY A 462 18.37 -4.94 -13.83
CA GLY A 462 19.42 -3.93 -13.74
C GLY A 462 19.96 -3.80 -12.32
N SER A 463 19.10 -3.37 -11.38
CA SER A 463 19.47 -3.14 -9.97
C SER A 463 19.50 -4.42 -9.14
N GLY A 464 18.93 -5.53 -9.62
CA GLY A 464 18.74 -6.72 -8.81
C GLY A 464 17.76 -6.44 -7.66
N GLY A 465 17.77 -7.30 -6.64
CA GLY A 465 16.92 -7.11 -5.48
C GLY A 465 16.68 -8.39 -4.71
N THR A 466 16.01 -8.29 -3.57
CA THR A 466 15.54 -9.46 -2.81
C THR A 466 14.05 -9.33 -2.58
N GLN A 467 13.28 -10.27 -3.11
CA GLN A 467 11.90 -10.48 -2.70
C GLN A 467 11.90 -11.37 -1.45
N VAL A 468 11.28 -10.91 -0.38
CA VAL A 468 10.95 -11.71 0.80
C VAL A 468 9.57 -12.34 0.62
N LEU A 469 9.52 -13.65 0.83
CA LEU A 469 8.32 -14.45 0.79
C LEU A 469 7.92 -14.83 2.22
N SER A 470 6.77 -14.33 2.67
CA SER A 470 6.16 -14.71 3.93
C SER A 470 5.33 -15.99 3.75
N LEU A 471 5.64 -17.00 4.57
CA LEU A 471 4.95 -18.28 4.59
C LEU A 471 4.06 -18.34 5.82
N ASP A 472 2.79 -18.70 5.64
CA ASP A 472 1.82 -18.94 6.70
C ASP A 472 1.02 -20.23 6.39
N ALA A 473 1.33 -21.30 7.12
CA ALA A 473 0.50 -22.51 7.10
C ALA A 473 -0.50 -22.53 8.28
N GLY A 474 -0.41 -21.57 9.19
CA GLY A 474 -1.24 -21.45 10.38
C GLY A 474 -0.79 -22.32 11.56
N PRO A 475 -1.26 -22.00 12.78
CA PRO A 475 -0.73 -22.59 14.03
C PRO A 475 -0.85 -24.11 14.14
N SER A 476 -1.78 -24.73 13.41
CA SER A 476 -1.91 -26.20 13.36
C SER A 476 -0.68 -26.89 12.76
N HIS A 477 0.14 -26.15 11.99
CA HIS A 477 1.33 -26.63 11.31
C HIS A 477 2.63 -26.15 11.98
N ALA A 478 2.57 -25.60 13.19
CA ALA A 478 3.74 -25.14 13.93
C ALA A 478 4.84 -26.24 14.01
N GLY A 479 6.08 -25.86 13.70
CA GLY A 479 7.22 -26.77 13.64
C GLY A 479 7.25 -27.75 12.45
N ALA A 480 6.32 -27.64 11.49
CA ALA A 480 6.37 -28.46 10.28
C ALA A 480 7.54 -28.03 9.36
N ILE A 481 8.02 -28.97 8.55
CA ILE A 481 9.06 -28.71 7.55
C ILE A 481 8.37 -28.25 6.27
N TYR A 482 8.67 -27.04 5.82
CA TYR A 482 8.21 -26.50 4.55
C TYR A 482 9.27 -26.66 3.47
N PHE A 483 8.84 -26.71 2.21
CA PHE A 483 9.72 -26.64 1.04
C PHE A 483 9.08 -25.75 -0.03
N LEU A 484 9.72 -24.61 -0.29
CA LEU A 484 9.39 -23.67 -1.35
C LEU A 484 9.98 -24.14 -2.68
N LEU A 485 9.19 -24.10 -3.75
CA LEU A 485 9.59 -24.49 -5.11
C LEU A 485 9.13 -23.39 -6.07
N GLY A 486 9.68 -23.38 -7.29
CA GLY A 486 9.29 -22.40 -8.30
C GLY A 486 9.12 -22.95 -9.71
N THR A 487 8.45 -22.21 -10.57
CA THR A 487 8.22 -22.51 -12.00
C THR A 487 8.28 -21.23 -12.83
N ILE A 488 8.62 -21.34 -14.11
CA ILE A 488 8.59 -20.26 -15.10
C ILE A 488 7.64 -20.58 -16.26
N THR A 489 6.97 -21.72 -16.21
CA THR A 489 6.05 -22.20 -17.26
C THR A 489 4.59 -22.16 -16.81
N GLY A 490 4.30 -21.49 -15.69
CA GLY A 490 2.96 -21.25 -15.17
C GLY A 490 2.51 -22.24 -14.09
N THR A 491 1.29 -22.02 -13.62
CA THR A 491 0.75 -22.64 -12.39
C THR A 491 -0.30 -23.71 -12.65
N GLN A 492 -0.83 -23.79 -13.88
CA GLN A 492 -1.82 -24.78 -14.32
C GLN A 492 -1.23 -25.76 -15.36
N PRO A 493 -1.49 -27.07 -15.26
CA PRO A 493 -2.41 -27.74 -14.32
C PRO A 493 -1.84 -27.99 -12.92
N GLY A 494 -0.55 -27.68 -12.69
CA GLY A 494 0.14 -27.97 -11.43
C GLY A 494 0.61 -29.42 -11.31
N LEU A 495 1.23 -29.74 -10.18
CA LEU A 495 1.78 -31.05 -9.84
C LEU A 495 0.93 -31.73 -8.75
N ASP A 496 0.27 -32.83 -9.11
CA ASP A 496 -0.49 -33.66 -8.16
C ASP A 496 0.45 -34.37 -7.16
N LEU A 497 0.29 -34.05 -5.87
CA LEU A 497 1.00 -34.69 -4.75
C LEU A 497 0.12 -35.71 -4.01
N GLY A 498 -1.04 -36.08 -4.58
CA GLY A 498 -1.98 -37.07 -4.06
C GLY A 498 -3.17 -36.45 -3.35
N GLN A 499 -2.99 -35.90 -2.15
CA GLN A 499 -4.08 -35.25 -1.39
C GLN A 499 -4.25 -33.76 -1.70
N VAL A 500 -3.21 -33.16 -2.27
CA VAL A 500 -3.11 -31.74 -2.60
C VAL A 500 -2.40 -31.61 -3.95
N THR A 501 -2.71 -30.56 -4.69
CA THR A 501 -2.04 -30.23 -5.97
C THR A 501 -1.18 -29.01 -5.76
N LEU A 502 0.13 -29.13 -5.94
CA LEU A 502 1.05 -28.01 -5.91
C LEU A 502 0.86 -27.17 -7.18
N PRO A 503 0.53 -25.87 -7.12
CA PRO A 503 0.20 -25.05 -8.29
C PRO A 503 1.46 -24.59 -9.05
N LEU A 504 2.35 -25.52 -9.40
CA LEU A 504 3.58 -25.28 -10.14
C LEU A 504 3.77 -26.34 -11.25
N ASN A 505 4.03 -25.89 -12.46
CA ASN A 505 4.37 -26.78 -13.57
C ASN A 505 5.83 -27.24 -13.48
N PRO A 506 6.13 -28.56 -13.56
CA PRO A 506 7.51 -29.03 -13.57
C PRO A 506 8.26 -28.59 -14.83
N ASP A 507 9.31 -27.78 -14.65
CA ASP A 507 10.16 -27.26 -15.71
C ASP A 507 11.65 -27.21 -15.27
N PRO A 508 12.58 -26.67 -16.08
CA PRO A 508 13.98 -26.57 -15.66
C PRO A 508 14.22 -25.75 -14.39
N TYR A 509 13.42 -24.70 -14.15
CA TYR A 509 13.52 -23.89 -12.93
C TYR A 509 12.96 -24.64 -11.71
N PHE A 510 11.84 -25.36 -11.88
CA PHE A 510 11.33 -26.28 -10.86
C PHE A 510 12.35 -27.34 -10.49
N ASN A 511 13.00 -27.96 -11.47
CA ASN A 511 14.04 -28.95 -11.18
C ASN A 511 15.25 -28.33 -10.49
N LEU A 512 15.65 -27.10 -10.84
CA LEU A 512 16.72 -26.37 -10.17
C LEU A 512 16.37 -26.14 -8.69
N THR A 513 15.21 -25.58 -8.41
CA THR A 513 14.71 -25.32 -7.05
C THR A 513 14.54 -26.60 -6.24
N LEU A 514 14.23 -27.74 -6.89
CA LEU A 514 14.11 -29.03 -6.22
C LEU A 514 15.46 -29.66 -5.83
N VAL A 515 16.50 -29.54 -6.68
CA VAL A 515 17.77 -30.26 -6.49
C VAL A 515 18.87 -29.43 -5.82
N ASP A 516 18.75 -28.11 -5.79
CA ASP A 516 19.68 -27.18 -5.15
C ASP A 516 18.95 -26.28 -4.14
N PRO A 517 18.40 -26.85 -3.06
CA PRO A 517 17.66 -26.08 -2.08
C PRO A 517 18.58 -25.11 -1.33
N ASN A 518 18.12 -23.87 -1.11
CA ASN A 518 18.94 -22.77 -0.59
C ASN A 518 20.14 -22.42 -1.51
N GLY A 519 19.94 -22.56 -2.82
CA GLY A 519 20.94 -22.27 -3.84
C GLY A 519 21.24 -20.77 -4.00
N ALA A 520 21.88 -20.41 -5.11
CA ALA A 520 22.44 -19.06 -5.30
C ALA A 520 21.41 -17.91 -5.27
N PHE A 521 20.15 -18.18 -5.61
CA PHE A 521 19.10 -17.16 -5.71
C PHE A 521 17.98 -17.34 -4.69
N LEU A 522 17.87 -18.48 -4.02
CA LEU A 522 16.82 -18.73 -3.04
C LEU A 522 17.44 -18.95 -1.66
N SER A 523 16.93 -18.27 -0.66
CA SER A 523 17.31 -18.40 0.74
C SER A 523 16.13 -18.93 1.55
N SER A 524 16.44 -19.70 2.60
CA SER A 524 15.43 -20.31 3.48
C SER A 524 14.31 -21.04 2.71
N GLN A 525 14.67 -21.71 1.62
CA GLN A 525 13.76 -22.44 0.75
C GLN A 525 13.23 -23.72 1.40
N ILE A 526 14.03 -24.35 2.26
CA ILE A 526 13.62 -25.47 3.11
C ILE A 526 13.95 -25.11 4.56
N GLY A 527 12.96 -25.25 5.44
CA GLY A 527 13.08 -24.80 6.83
C GLY A 527 11.97 -25.34 7.72
N PHE A 528 11.94 -24.85 8.95
CA PHE A 528 10.88 -25.13 9.92
C PHE A 528 9.97 -23.92 10.05
N LEU A 529 8.66 -24.17 10.12
CA LEU A 529 7.70 -23.17 10.56
C LEU A 529 7.87 -22.91 12.07
N ASP A 530 7.62 -21.67 12.49
CA ASP A 530 7.73 -21.24 13.89
C ASP A 530 6.53 -21.72 14.75
N GLY A 531 6.37 -21.13 15.94
CA GLY A 531 5.27 -21.45 16.86
C GLY A 531 3.89 -21.00 16.40
N ALA A 532 3.81 -20.05 15.46
CA ALA A 532 2.59 -19.60 14.82
C ALA A 532 2.30 -20.37 13.51
N GLY A 533 3.23 -21.21 13.05
CA GLY A 533 3.10 -21.91 11.77
C GLY A 533 3.53 -21.05 10.59
N THR A 534 4.41 -20.07 10.82
CA THR A 534 4.91 -19.13 9.80
C THR A 534 6.41 -19.28 9.57
N ALA A 535 6.91 -18.77 8.45
CA ALA A 535 8.34 -18.65 8.15
C ALA A 535 8.58 -17.56 7.10
N THR A 536 9.84 -17.24 6.83
CA THR A 536 10.24 -16.38 5.71
C THR A 536 11.23 -17.10 4.80
N ALA A 537 11.06 -16.91 3.50
CA ALA A 537 12.00 -17.30 2.45
C ALA A 537 12.37 -16.07 1.63
N GLY A 538 13.40 -16.15 0.80
CA GLY A 538 13.78 -15.02 -0.04
C GLY A 538 14.28 -15.44 -1.41
N LEU A 539 13.91 -14.69 -2.44
CA LEU A 539 14.48 -14.75 -3.79
C LEU A 539 15.38 -13.52 -4.00
N THR A 540 16.69 -13.74 -4.06
CA THR A 540 17.68 -12.69 -4.31
C THR A 540 18.21 -12.79 -5.73
N LEU A 541 18.06 -11.72 -6.50
CA LEU A 541 18.68 -11.56 -7.80
C LEU A 541 19.86 -10.58 -7.70
N PRO A 542 21.08 -10.97 -8.14
CA PRO A 542 22.21 -10.04 -8.22
C PRO A 542 21.95 -8.93 -9.25
N THR A 543 22.73 -7.85 -9.15
CA THR A 543 22.70 -6.75 -10.14
C THR A 543 23.22 -7.21 -11.51
N GLY A 544 22.74 -6.57 -12.58
CA GLY A 544 23.27 -6.77 -13.94
C GLY A 544 22.94 -8.13 -14.56
N ILE A 545 21.80 -8.72 -14.21
CA ILE A 545 21.28 -9.90 -14.91
C ILE A 545 20.91 -9.50 -16.35
N SER A 546 21.08 -10.43 -17.29
CA SER A 546 20.75 -10.17 -18.69
C SER A 546 19.27 -9.77 -18.84
N GLY A 547 19.02 -8.61 -19.44
CA GLY A 547 17.67 -8.14 -19.81
C GLY A 547 16.92 -9.06 -20.78
N ALA A 548 17.54 -10.15 -21.27
CA ALA A 548 16.83 -11.20 -22.01
C ALA A 548 15.79 -11.95 -21.17
N LEU A 549 15.83 -11.80 -19.84
CA LEU A 549 14.84 -12.35 -18.91
C LEU A 549 13.71 -11.35 -18.61
N ALA A 550 13.76 -10.13 -19.14
CA ALA A 550 12.75 -9.10 -18.86
C ALA A 550 11.39 -9.54 -19.42
N GLY A 551 10.32 -9.30 -18.65
CA GLY A 551 8.96 -9.74 -18.96
C GLY A 551 8.67 -11.20 -18.61
N LEU A 552 9.63 -11.93 -18.03
CA LEU A 552 9.37 -13.26 -17.50
C LEU A 552 8.69 -13.16 -16.13
N THR A 553 7.62 -13.91 -15.93
CA THR A 553 7.02 -14.15 -14.61
C THR A 553 7.47 -15.50 -14.09
N VAL A 554 8.09 -15.48 -12.91
CA VAL A 554 8.44 -16.67 -12.12
C VAL A 554 7.34 -16.84 -11.08
N HIS A 555 6.87 -18.06 -10.82
CA HIS A 555 5.94 -18.33 -9.73
C HIS A 555 6.57 -19.24 -8.69
N HIS A 556 6.29 -19.01 -7.42
CA HIS A 556 6.71 -19.86 -6.30
C HIS A 556 5.52 -20.35 -5.49
N ALA A 557 5.64 -21.54 -4.92
CA ALA A 557 4.67 -22.10 -3.97
C ALA A 557 5.41 -23.03 -3.01
N PHE A 558 4.94 -23.17 -1.77
CA PHE A 558 5.52 -24.15 -0.84
C PHE A 558 4.53 -25.24 -0.47
N THR A 559 5.09 -26.35 -0.03
CA THR A 559 4.37 -27.49 0.52
C THR A 559 5.00 -27.95 1.82
N LEU A 560 4.26 -28.70 2.64
CA LEU A 560 4.77 -29.30 3.86
C LEU A 560 5.18 -30.76 3.60
N LEU A 561 6.40 -31.13 3.94
CA LEU A 561 6.95 -32.47 3.63
C LEU A 561 6.32 -33.61 4.43
N SER A 562 5.54 -33.31 5.47
CA SER A 562 4.99 -34.29 6.40
C SER A 562 3.48 -34.21 6.57
N GLN A 563 2.81 -33.25 5.91
CA GLN A 563 1.39 -32.96 6.09
C GLN A 563 0.79 -32.47 4.75
N PRO A 564 -0.48 -32.79 4.46
CA PRO A 564 -1.13 -32.34 3.23
C PRO A 564 -1.40 -30.84 3.29
N PHE A 565 -0.52 -30.07 2.67
CA PHE A 565 -0.62 -28.62 2.59
C PHE A 565 0.16 -28.11 1.36
N VAL A 566 -0.43 -27.17 0.64
CA VAL A 566 0.19 -26.42 -0.45
C VAL A 566 -0.27 -24.98 -0.33
N SER A 567 0.63 -24.03 -0.55
CA SER A 567 0.25 -22.63 -0.68
C SER A 567 -0.36 -22.34 -2.05
N ASN A 568 -0.95 -21.15 -2.16
CA ASN A 568 -1.13 -20.48 -3.45
C ASN A 568 0.22 -20.32 -4.19
N PRO A 569 0.20 -20.20 -5.53
CA PRO A 569 1.35 -19.68 -6.24
C PRO A 569 1.50 -18.18 -5.98
N CYS A 570 2.72 -17.68 -6.04
CA CYS A 570 3.09 -16.30 -5.82
C CYS A 570 3.99 -15.84 -6.97
N PRO A 571 3.63 -14.80 -7.73
CA PRO A 571 4.42 -14.35 -8.88
C PRO A 571 5.61 -13.46 -8.48
N VAL A 572 6.58 -13.40 -9.39
CA VAL A 572 7.70 -12.46 -9.43
C VAL A 572 7.93 -12.10 -10.89
N ARG A 573 7.68 -10.85 -11.28
CA ARG A 573 7.96 -10.37 -12.64
C ARG A 573 9.36 -9.79 -12.68
N LEU A 574 10.11 -10.19 -13.70
CA LEU A 574 11.44 -9.69 -13.95
C LEU A 574 11.33 -8.47 -14.85
N VAL A 575 11.57 -7.28 -14.31
CA VAL A 575 11.48 -6.02 -15.05
C VAL A 575 12.87 -5.56 -15.52
N PRO A 576 12.97 -4.73 -16.57
CA PRO A 576 14.25 -4.26 -17.10
C PRO A 576 15.23 -3.67 -16.08
#